data_AF-A0A085WVZ8-F1
#
_entry.id   AF-A0A085WVZ8-F1
#
_cell.length_a   1.000
_cell.length_b   1.000
_cell.length_c   1.000
_cell.angle_alpha   90.00
_cell.angle_beta   90.00
_cell.angle_gamma   90.00
#
_symmetry.space_group_name_H-M   'P 1'
#
loop_
_entity.id
_entity.type
_entity.pdbx_description
1 polymer ?
#
loop_
_entity_poly.entity_id
_entity_poly.type
_entity_poly.pdbx_seq_one_letter_code
_entity_poly.pdbx_strand_id
1 'polypeptide(L)'
;MANPDAFDRDFGYLMPFLDKVAAAASGLQDPAARDELARLLADEKARWNRVRELLRGSPGGKGTAPARAGAPAQTLARSSGDGINRVAPQMTGLTVGSLKNSR
;
A
#
# COMPACT_ATOMS: atom_id res chain seq x y z
N MET A 1 -21.44 -2.00 -9.45
CA MET A 1 -21.27 -0.76 -8.67
C MET A 1 -21.15 -1.15 -7.21
N ALA A 2 -20.09 -0.70 -6.53
CA ALA A 2 -19.99 -0.84 -5.07
C ALA A 2 -21.18 -0.12 -4.42
N ASN A 3 -21.92 -0.79 -3.53
CA ASN A 3 -23.03 -0.16 -2.81
C ASN A 3 -22.45 0.67 -1.65
N PRO A 4 -22.51 2.00 -1.67
CA PRO A 4 -21.89 2.84 -0.64
C PRO A 4 -22.43 2.53 0.76
N ASP A 5 -23.72 2.20 0.89
CA ASP A 5 -24.36 1.82 2.15
C ASP A 5 -23.83 0.51 2.74
N ALA A 6 -23.34 -0.42 1.91
CA ALA A 6 -22.74 -1.66 2.40
C ALA A 6 -21.39 -1.39 3.08
N PHE A 7 -20.57 -0.52 2.48
CA PHE A 7 -19.28 -0.13 3.05
C PHE A 7 -19.44 0.61 4.37
N ASP A 8 -20.36 1.57 4.48
CA ASP A 8 -20.59 2.28 5.74
C ASP A 8 -21.03 1.32 6.88
N ARG A 9 -21.81 0.29 6.54
CA ARG A 9 -22.17 -0.78 7.50
C ARG A 9 -20.94 -1.58 7.94
N ASP A 10 -20.07 -1.97 7.02
CA ASP A 10 -18.85 -2.71 7.33
C ASP A 10 -17.88 -1.89 8.18
N PHE A 11 -17.75 -0.59 7.93
CA PHE A 11 -17.02 0.33 8.82
C PHE A 11 -17.63 0.39 10.23
N GLY A 12 -18.95 0.24 10.35
CA GLY A 12 -19.65 0.10 11.61
C GLY A 12 -19.23 -1.13 12.42
N TYR A 13 -18.78 -2.21 11.78
CA TYR A 13 -18.25 -3.40 12.46
C TYR A 13 -16.74 -3.36 12.67
N LEU A 14 -16.01 -2.78 11.71
CA LEU A 14 -14.55 -2.72 11.73
C LEU A 14 -14.03 -1.88 12.90
N MET A 15 -14.61 -0.69 13.14
CA MET A 15 -14.13 0.19 14.21
C MET A 15 -14.26 -0.44 15.61
N PRO A 16 -15.42 -1.01 16.01
CA PRO A 16 -15.53 -1.77 17.26
C PRO A 16 -14.61 -2.98 17.33
N PHE A 17 -14.30 -3.63 16.20
CA PHE A 17 -13.33 -4.71 16.17
C PHE A 17 -11.93 -4.21 16.53
N LEU A 18 -11.47 -3.11 15.92
CA LEU A 18 -10.18 -2.50 16.25
C LEU A 18 -10.11 -2.07 17.72
N ASP A 19 -11.22 -1.61 18.30
CA ASP A 19 -11.30 -1.29 19.73
C ASP A 19 -11.17 -2.54 20.61
N LYS A 20 -11.78 -3.67 20.21
CA LYS A 20 -11.60 -4.95 20.91
C LYS A 20 -10.16 -5.45 20.85
N VAL A 21 -9.49 -5.29 19.71
CA VAL A 21 -8.07 -5.64 19.58
C VAL A 21 -7.21 -4.75 20.48
N ALA A 22 -7.52 -3.44 20.58
CA ALA A 22 -6.84 -2.54 21.51
C ALA A 22 -7.07 -2.90 22.99
N ALA A 23 -8.27 -3.33 23.33
CA ALA A 23 -8.58 -3.82 24.68
C ALA A 23 -7.80 -5.11 25.00
N ALA A 24 -7.73 -6.05 24.05
CA ALA A 24 -6.92 -7.26 24.20
C ALA A 24 -5.42 -6.94 24.31
N ALA A 25 -4.95 -5.93 23.57
CA ALA A 25 -3.58 -5.41 23.63
C ALA A 25 -3.16 -5.08 25.07
N SER A 26 -4.07 -4.44 25.80
CA SER A 26 -3.83 -3.95 27.16
C SER A 26 -3.59 -5.10 28.16
N GLY A 27 -4.04 -6.31 27.83
CA GLY A 27 -3.82 -7.52 28.63
C GLY A 27 -2.48 -8.24 28.35
N LEU A 28 -1.70 -7.80 27.36
CA LEU A 28 -0.39 -8.43 27.09
C LEU A 28 0.57 -8.17 28.24
N GLN A 29 1.31 -9.21 28.65
CA GLN A 29 2.33 -9.11 29.70
C GLN A 29 3.60 -8.41 29.21
N ASP A 30 3.94 -8.59 27.93
CA ASP A 30 5.09 -7.95 27.30
C ASP A 30 4.79 -6.46 27.00
N PRO A 31 5.51 -5.52 27.65
CA PRO A 31 5.32 -4.10 27.41
C PRO A 31 5.74 -3.67 26.00
N ALA A 32 6.76 -4.29 25.40
CA ALA A 32 7.24 -3.93 24.07
C ALA A 32 6.20 -4.27 22.99
N ALA A 33 5.65 -5.48 23.05
CA ALA A 33 4.55 -5.90 22.17
C ALA A 33 3.30 -5.03 22.36
N ARG A 34 2.98 -4.61 23.59
CA ARG A 34 1.86 -3.72 23.86
C ARG A 34 2.02 -2.35 23.18
N ASP A 35 3.20 -1.75 23.32
CA ASP A 35 3.51 -0.45 22.72
C ASP A 35 3.51 -0.50 21.19
N GLU A 36 4.05 -1.58 20.62
CA GLU A 36 4.02 -1.81 19.18
C GLU A 36 2.57 -1.97 18.68
N LEU A 37 1.76 -2.78 19.36
CA LEU A 37 0.36 -2.99 18.98
C LEU A 37 -0.45 -1.70 19.09
N ALA A 38 -0.18 -0.87 20.11
CA ALA A 38 -0.84 0.42 20.27
C ALA A 38 -0.55 1.37 19.09
N ARG A 39 0.70 1.42 18.62
CA ARG A 39 1.09 2.21 17.44
C ARG A 39 0.43 1.68 16.17
N LEU A 40 0.49 0.37 15.95
CA LEU A 40 -0.12 -0.28 14.78
C LEU A 40 -1.63 -0.02 14.72
N LEU A 41 -2.34 -0.13 15.85
CA LEU A 41 -3.78 0.11 15.90
C LEU A 41 -4.14 1.59 15.69
N ALA A 42 -3.32 2.52 16.16
CA ALA A 42 -3.53 3.95 15.90
C ALA A 42 -3.40 4.26 14.40
N ASP A 43 -2.34 3.76 13.76
CA ASP A 43 -2.11 3.92 12.32
C ASP A 43 -3.21 3.27 11.49
N GLU A 44 -3.65 2.07 11.88
CA GLU A 44 -4.69 1.33 11.16
C GLU A 44 -6.06 2.04 11.26
N LYS A 45 -6.42 2.58 12.43
CA LYS A 45 -7.63 3.40 12.57
C LYS A 45 -7.58 4.66 11.69
N ALA A 46 -6.43 5.34 11.65
CA ALA A 46 -6.25 6.51 10.79
C ALA A 46 -6.36 6.15 9.29
N ARG A 47 -5.75 5.02 8.89
CA ARG A 47 -5.83 4.48 7.53
C ARG A 47 -7.26 4.18 7.12
N TRP A 48 -8.02 3.47 7.96
CA TRP A 48 -9.41 3.14 7.67
C TRP A 48 -10.32 4.36 7.61
N ASN A 49 -10.12 5.35 8.49
CA ASN A 49 -10.84 6.63 8.38
C ASN A 49 -10.58 7.32 7.03
N ARG A 50 -9.32 7.35 6.58
CA ARG A 50 -8.97 7.93 5.28
C ARG A 50 -9.62 7.18 4.12
N VAL A 51 -9.64 5.85 4.17
CA VAL A 51 -10.35 5.04 3.17
C VAL A 51 -11.84 5.37 3.16
N ARG A 52 -12.47 5.50 4.34
CA ARG A 52 -13.89 5.89 4.44
C ARG A 52 -14.17 7.25 3.80
N GLU A 53 -13.31 8.24 4.04
CA GLU A 53 -13.43 9.56 3.41
C GLU A 53 -13.32 9.52 1.88
N LEU A 54 -12.36 8.74 1.37
CA LEU A 54 -12.14 8.57 -0.07
C LEU A 54 -13.34 7.88 -0.73
N LEU A 55 -13.89 6.85 -0.08
CA LEU A 55 -15.06 6.12 -0.57
C LEU A 55 -16.36 6.94 -0.51
N ARG A 56 -16.51 7.79 0.50
CA ARG A 56 -17.66 8.72 0.61
C ARG A 56 -17.61 9.90 -0.37
N GLY A 57 -16.56 9.99 -1.19
CA GLY A 57 -16.47 10.99 -2.25
C GLY A 57 -16.36 12.40 -1.70
N SER A 58 -15.33 12.66 -0.87
CA SER A 58 -15.05 14.01 -0.36
C SER A 58 -15.22 15.06 -1.48
N PRO A 59 -16.01 16.12 -1.27
CA PRO A 59 -16.19 17.19 -2.25
C PRO A 59 -14.88 18.00 -2.47
N GLY A 60 -13.82 17.72 -1.71
CA GLY A 60 -12.46 18.19 -1.95
C GLY A 60 -11.75 17.38 -3.05
N GLY A 61 -12.20 17.57 -4.30
CA GLY A 61 -11.41 17.58 -5.53
C GLY A 61 -10.25 16.58 -5.71
N LYS A 62 -10.44 15.70 -6.70
CA LYS A 62 -9.43 15.26 -7.70
C LYS A 62 -8.01 15.02 -7.18
N GLY A 63 -7.66 13.74 -7.06
CA GLY A 63 -6.35 13.20 -7.42
C GLY A 63 -5.15 14.09 -7.14
N THR A 64 -4.69 14.12 -5.89
CA THR A 64 -3.31 14.45 -5.57
C THR A 64 -2.75 13.36 -4.69
N ALA A 65 -2.24 12.31 -5.34
CA ALA A 65 -0.99 11.73 -4.88
C ALA A 65 0.02 12.89 -4.71
N PRO A 66 0.93 12.86 -3.72
CA PRO A 66 1.91 13.92 -3.59
C PRO A 66 2.78 14.00 -4.85
N ALA A 67 2.52 15.00 -5.69
CA ALA A 67 3.42 15.41 -6.75
C ALA A 67 4.64 16.04 -6.06
N ARG A 68 5.71 15.26 -5.97
CA ARG A 68 7.03 15.75 -5.57
C ARG A 68 7.44 16.79 -6.60
N ALA A 69 7.50 18.05 -6.18
CA ALA A 69 7.85 19.18 -7.02
C ALA A 69 9.27 19.01 -7.60
N GLY A 70 9.35 19.14 -8.93
CA GLY A 70 10.49 19.40 -9.82
C GLY A 70 11.94 19.13 -9.37
N ALA A 71 12.62 18.26 -10.12
CA ALA A 71 13.96 18.52 -10.66
C ALA A 71 14.18 17.67 -11.94
N PRO A 72 14.80 18.22 -13.01
CA PRO A 72 15.00 17.51 -14.27
C PRO A 72 16.12 16.46 -14.15
N ALA A 73 16.00 15.39 -14.94
CA ALA A 73 16.90 14.26 -14.98
C ALA A 73 18.38 14.65 -15.16
N GLN A 74 19.24 14.21 -14.24
CA GLN A 74 20.65 13.94 -14.50
C GLN A 74 21.11 12.70 -13.70
N THR A 75 21.32 11.62 -14.46
CA THR A 75 22.60 10.89 -14.53
C THR A 75 23.31 10.52 -13.22
N LEU A 76 23.22 9.22 -12.92
CA LEU A 76 24.27 8.30 -12.44
C LEU A 76 25.15 8.65 -11.22
N ALA A 77 25.16 7.64 -10.33
CA ALA A 77 26.30 7.08 -9.60
C ALA A 77 26.63 7.60 -8.19
N ARG A 78 26.31 6.76 -7.19
CA ARG A 78 27.24 6.07 -6.24
C ARG A 78 26.37 5.38 -5.18
N SER A 79 26.16 4.07 -5.26
CA SER A 79 27.02 2.96 -4.79
C SER A 79 26.84 2.62 -3.31
N SER A 80 26.76 1.30 -3.06
CA SER A 80 26.75 0.58 -1.77
C SER A 80 25.37 0.59 -1.08
N GLY A 81 24.60 -0.50 -1.04
CA GLY A 81 24.88 -1.90 -0.68
C GLY A 81 23.78 -2.22 0.36
N ASP A 82 23.07 -3.33 0.41
CA ASP A 82 23.34 -4.71 0.01
C ASP A 82 21.98 -5.46 -0.04
N GLY A 83 21.99 -6.62 -0.71
CA GLY A 83 20.97 -7.67 -0.88
C GLY A 83 19.58 -7.48 -0.26
N ILE A 84 18.50 -7.81 -0.97
CA ILE A 84 18.15 -9.20 -1.25
C ILE A 84 17.05 -9.21 -2.33
N ASN A 85 17.21 -10.11 -3.32
CA ASN A 85 16.21 -10.51 -4.32
C ASN A 85 16.02 -9.60 -5.56
N ARG A 86 16.96 -9.67 -6.50
CA ARG A 86 16.65 -9.45 -7.93
C ARG A 86 16.97 -10.72 -8.70
N VAL A 87 15.91 -11.43 -9.09
CA VAL A 87 15.96 -12.31 -10.26
C VAL A 87 16.38 -11.45 -11.45
N ALA A 88 17.47 -11.83 -12.11
CA ALA A 88 18.02 -11.10 -13.24
C ALA A 88 17.00 -11.06 -14.41
N PRO A 89 16.79 -9.91 -15.09
CA PRO A 89 16.21 -9.93 -16.42
C PRO A 89 17.30 -10.35 -17.40
N GLN A 90 17.25 -11.60 -17.87
CA GLN A 90 18.03 -11.98 -19.05
C GLN A 90 17.40 -11.32 -20.28
N MET A 91 18.01 -10.25 -20.75
CA MET A 91 17.84 -9.81 -22.13
C MET A 91 18.95 -10.44 -22.96
N THR A 92 18.62 -11.48 -23.71
CA THR A 92 19.40 -11.94 -24.85
C THR A 92 18.43 -12.08 -26.02
N GLY A 93 18.62 -11.22 -27.02
CA GLY A 93 17.79 -11.19 -28.21
C GLY A 93 17.87 -12.50 -28.99
N LEU A 94 16.71 -13.06 -29.33
CA LEU A 94 16.57 -14.03 -30.41
C LEU A 94 15.91 -13.32 -31.61
N THR A 95 16.73 -12.96 -32.59
CA THR A 95 16.27 -12.64 -33.93
C THR A 95 16.02 -13.97 -34.65
N VAL A 96 14.76 -14.41 -34.76
CA VAL A 96 14.41 -15.57 -35.59
C VAL A 96 14.00 -15.06 -36.97
N GLY A 97 14.81 -15.38 -37.97
CA GLY A 97 14.59 -15.04 -39.37
C GLY A 97 13.31 -15.68 -39.94
N SER A 98 12.67 -14.93 -40.81
CA SER A 98 11.44 -15.29 -41.52
C SER A 98 11.64 -16.54 -42.38
N LEU A 99 10.99 -17.66 -42.04
CA LEU A 99 10.85 -18.78 -42.99
C LEU A 99 9.66 -18.55 -43.92
N LYS A 100 10.00 -18.55 -45.20
CA LYS A 100 9.16 -18.36 -46.37
C LYS A 100 8.34 -19.62 -46.63
N ASN A 101 7.02 -19.47 -46.69
CA ASN A 101 6.09 -20.52 -47.08
C ASN A 101 6.18 -20.75 -48.60
N SER A 102 6.74 -21.89 -49.01
CA SER A 102 6.66 -22.37 -50.40
C SER A 102 5.75 -23.60 -50.44
N ARG A 103 4.74 -23.46 -51.29
CA ARG A 103 3.68 -24.41 -51.67
C ARG A 103 4.10 -25.87 -51.78
#